data_AF-A0A931V155-F1
#
_entry.id   AF-A0A931V155-F1
#
_cell.length_a   1.000
_cell.length_b   1.000
_cell.length_c   1.000
_cell.angle_alpha   90.00
_cell.angle_beta   90.00
_cell.angle_gamma   90.00
#
_symmetry.space_group_name_H-M   'P 1'
#
loop_
_entity.id
_entity.type
_entity.pdbx_description
1 polymer ?
#
loop_
_entity_poly.entity_id
_entity_poly.type
_entity_poly.pdbx_seq_one_letter_code
_entity_poly.pdbx_strand_id
1 'polypeptide(L)'
;MLGAIAVVAATAGVLWPRACGLRFADAPDEGGGAGAQASAVPSGEVTPPAESASVVAPADAGPAPSATVTAEPPSLGTIVVGRSTLMHCQDPPAAELKPSKCGEHGLDPLLVPRLEALASCPAVAGVSGKLALSLDLDFKKQALRVLAGKGSSTQRNGRRDDKAIEPLLQCLRASLKEMLAAPGTTAPAHARWVLAYPVTITAHAGTTAPATVEKEKAAAGVATVQVDTAIVRDAPNTNGQPIGRLSRGTKVTVIGTAGSWYHVKFGENDAQEGWIFRTNIGR
;
A
#
# COMPACT_ATOMS: atom_id res chain seq x y z
N MET A 1 43.46 42.73 -9.24
CA MET A 1 42.36 43.72 -9.11
C MET A 1 41.20 42.99 -8.45
N LEU A 2 40.96 43.17 -7.14
CA LEU A 2 39.95 44.12 -6.59
C LEU A 2 38.60 43.89 -7.30
N GLY A 3 37.57 43.27 -6.73
CA GLY A 3 37.05 43.38 -5.37
C GLY A 3 35.86 44.35 -5.39
N ALA A 4 34.62 43.84 -5.40
CA ALA A 4 33.42 44.63 -5.08
C ALA A 4 32.25 43.71 -4.72
N ILE A 5 32.00 43.62 -3.41
CA ILE A 5 30.78 43.10 -2.79
C ILE A 5 29.78 44.27 -2.79
N ALA A 6 28.58 44.06 -3.31
CA ALA A 6 27.46 44.99 -3.13
C ALA A 6 26.38 44.33 -2.28
N VAL A 7 26.40 44.66 -0.98
CA VAL A 7 25.29 44.47 -0.06
C VAL A 7 24.30 45.61 -0.29
N VAL A 8 23.03 45.28 -0.52
CA VAL A 8 21.92 46.23 -0.33
C VAL A 8 20.88 45.55 0.53
N ALA A 9 20.84 45.95 1.80
CA ALA A 9 19.69 45.80 2.67
C ALA A 9 18.99 47.17 2.71
N ALA A 10 17.68 47.20 2.47
CA ALA A 10 16.84 48.34 2.81
C ALA A 10 15.46 47.85 3.24
N THR A 11 15.19 48.12 4.50
CA THR A 11 13.97 47.93 5.29
C THR A 11 12.85 48.88 4.86
N ALA A 12 11.63 48.38 4.70
CA ALA A 12 10.35 49.09 4.92
C ALA A 12 9.25 48.04 4.78
N GLY A 13 8.50 47.69 5.82
CA GLY A 13 7.38 48.51 6.29
C GLY A 13 6.22 47.55 6.58
N VAL A 14 6.14 47.10 7.83
CA VAL A 14 4.99 46.39 8.38
C VAL A 14 3.84 47.39 8.47
N LEU A 15 2.80 47.22 7.66
CA LEU A 15 1.54 47.94 7.85
C LEU A 15 0.40 46.94 7.95
N TRP A 16 0.02 46.65 9.19
CA TRP A 16 -1.20 45.91 9.52
C TRP A 16 -2.25 46.94 9.94
N PRO A 17 -3.41 47.05 9.25
CA PRO A 17 -4.53 47.80 9.79
C PRO A 17 -5.34 46.90 10.72
N ARG A 18 -5.29 47.19 12.03
CA ARG A 18 -6.37 46.90 12.97
C ARG A 18 -7.11 48.21 13.25
N ALA A 19 -8.39 48.26 12.92
CA ALA A 19 -9.43 49.06 13.58
C ALA A 19 -10.77 48.50 13.08
N CYS A 20 -11.46 47.69 13.89
CA CYS A 20 -12.49 48.10 14.86
C CYS A 20 -13.84 48.42 14.20
N GLY A 21 -14.89 47.72 14.62
CA GLY A 21 -16.26 48.05 14.25
C GLY A 21 -17.28 46.94 14.55
N LEU A 22 -17.46 46.60 15.82
CA LEU A 22 -18.64 45.86 16.31
C LEU A 22 -19.92 46.62 15.93
N ARG A 23 -20.93 45.90 15.45
CA ARG A 23 -22.35 46.16 15.76
C ARG A 23 -23.12 44.85 15.85
N PHE A 24 -23.49 44.50 17.08
CA PHE A 24 -24.66 43.68 17.37
C PHE A 24 -25.86 44.62 17.43
N ALA A 25 -26.95 44.26 16.77
CA ALA A 25 -28.29 44.74 17.09
C ALA A 25 -29.33 43.71 16.60
N ASP A 26 -30.23 43.41 17.53
CA ASP A 26 -31.40 42.55 17.53
C ASP A 26 -32.35 42.61 16.30
N ALA A 27 -33.10 41.51 16.17
CA ALA A 27 -34.38 41.43 15.46
C ALA A 27 -35.46 42.32 16.13
N PRO A 28 -36.61 42.62 15.48
CA PRO A 28 -37.71 41.65 15.48
C PRO A 28 -38.62 41.63 14.23
N ASP A 29 -39.36 40.53 14.13
CA ASP A 29 -40.76 40.30 13.68
C ASP A 29 -41.38 41.14 12.55
N GLU A 30 -41.91 40.47 11.51
CA GLU A 30 -43.36 40.34 11.29
C GLU A 30 -43.71 39.60 9.98
N GLY A 31 -44.68 38.68 10.10
CA GLY A 31 -45.64 38.28 9.05
C GLY A 31 -45.16 37.22 8.04
N GLY A 32 -45.80 36.07 7.88
CA GLY A 32 -47.15 35.64 8.23
C GLY A 32 -47.75 34.85 7.06
N GLY A 33 -48.44 33.74 7.34
CA GLY A 33 -49.20 32.94 6.37
C GLY A 33 -48.70 31.50 6.27
N ALA A 34 -49.01 30.59 7.20
CA ALA A 34 -50.31 29.93 7.43
C ALA A 34 -50.79 29.09 6.23
N GLY A 35 -50.86 27.77 6.46
CA GLY A 35 -51.37 26.78 5.53
C GLY A 35 -51.21 25.36 6.08
N ALA A 36 -51.90 25.09 7.19
CA ALA A 36 -52.05 23.75 7.76
C ALA A 36 -52.76 22.82 6.78
N GLN A 37 -52.45 21.51 6.82
CA GLN A 37 -53.39 20.52 7.36
C GLN A 37 -52.78 19.11 7.36
N ALA A 38 -52.89 18.48 8.53
CA ALA A 38 -52.77 17.06 8.72
C ALA A 38 -54.02 16.33 8.17
N SER A 39 -53.86 15.11 7.67
CA SER A 39 -54.65 13.96 8.12
C SER A 39 -54.30 12.67 7.39
N ALA A 40 -54.29 11.62 8.21
CA ALA A 40 -54.79 10.28 7.93
C ALA A 40 -54.02 9.36 6.98
N VAL A 41 -53.35 8.40 7.62
CA VAL A 41 -53.16 7.02 7.15
C VAL A 41 -54.53 6.34 7.03
N PRO A 42 -54.73 5.40 6.09
CA PRO A 42 -55.03 4.06 6.58
C PRO A 42 -54.30 2.93 5.83
N SER A 43 -54.03 1.88 6.59
CA SER A 43 -53.58 0.56 6.14
C SER A 43 -54.54 -0.05 5.11
N GLY A 44 -53.96 -0.68 4.09
CA GLY A 44 -54.64 -1.61 3.20
C GLY A 44 -53.72 -2.79 2.91
N GLU A 45 -53.97 -3.89 3.61
CA GLU A 45 -53.42 -5.22 3.38
C GLU A 45 -54.29 -5.92 2.32
N VAL A 46 -53.73 -6.34 1.18
CA VAL A 46 -54.29 -7.43 0.35
C VAL A 46 -53.18 -8.20 -0.38
N THR A 47 -52.95 -9.39 0.15
CA THR A 47 -52.51 -10.70 -0.37
C THR A 47 -52.49 -10.92 -1.91
N PRO A 48 -51.57 -11.77 -2.44
CA PRO A 48 -51.38 -12.03 -3.87
C PRO A 48 -52.24 -13.19 -4.43
N PRO A 49 -52.28 -13.37 -5.76
CA PRO A 49 -52.31 -14.69 -6.42
C PRO A 49 -50.99 -14.91 -7.17
N ALA A 50 -50.23 -15.99 -7.03
CA ALA A 50 -50.52 -17.42 -7.25
C ALA A 50 -50.90 -17.76 -8.71
N GLU A 51 -50.20 -18.78 -9.23
CA GLU A 51 -50.27 -19.44 -10.55
C GLU A 51 -49.57 -18.73 -11.72
N SER A 52 -48.75 -19.40 -12.55
CA SER A 52 -48.75 -20.81 -12.90
C SER A 52 -47.35 -21.36 -13.17
N ALA A 53 -47.21 -22.63 -12.84
CA ALA A 53 -46.05 -23.47 -13.07
C ALA A 53 -45.83 -23.75 -14.56
N SER A 54 -44.57 -23.92 -14.94
CA SER A 54 -44.21 -24.91 -15.96
C SER A 54 -42.89 -25.56 -15.58
N VAL A 55 -43.05 -26.81 -15.20
CA VAL A 55 -42.02 -27.80 -14.87
C VAL A 55 -41.45 -28.31 -16.19
N VAL A 56 -40.13 -28.21 -16.35
CA VAL A 56 -39.37 -29.15 -17.19
C VAL A 56 -38.12 -29.55 -16.38
N ALA A 57 -38.08 -30.82 -15.98
CA ALA A 57 -36.91 -31.49 -15.43
C ALA A 57 -36.28 -32.38 -16.55
N PRO A 58 -35.26 -33.21 -16.28
CA PRO A 58 -33.85 -32.82 -16.22
C PRO A 58 -32.97 -33.65 -17.17
N ALA A 59 -31.85 -33.10 -17.62
CA ALA A 59 -30.65 -33.79 -18.14
C ALA A 59 -29.71 -32.65 -18.57
N ASP A 60 -28.55 -32.44 -17.97
CA ASP A 60 -27.40 -33.33 -18.07
C ASP A 60 -26.41 -32.89 -16.97
N ALA A 61 -26.05 -33.82 -16.09
CA ALA A 61 -24.99 -33.59 -15.11
C ALA A 61 -23.63 -33.74 -15.83
N GLY A 62 -23.27 -32.71 -16.60
CA GLY A 62 -21.91 -32.54 -17.08
C GLY A 62 -20.98 -32.31 -15.87
N PRO A 63 -19.82 -32.98 -15.79
CA PRO A 63 -18.88 -32.77 -14.71
C PRO A 63 -18.48 -31.29 -14.64
N ALA A 64 -18.48 -30.77 -13.42
CA ALA A 64 -18.12 -29.40 -13.07
C ALA A 64 -16.92 -28.90 -13.91
N PRO A 65 -16.97 -27.67 -14.47
CA PRO A 65 -15.74 -27.06 -14.91
C PRO A 65 -14.87 -26.95 -13.66
N SER A 66 -13.76 -27.70 -13.65
CA SER A 66 -12.67 -27.47 -12.72
C SER A 66 -12.39 -25.98 -12.74
N ALA A 67 -12.79 -25.29 -11.68
CA ALA A 67 -12.37 -23.93 -11.44
C ALA A 67 -10.86 -24.02 -11.33
N THR A 68 -10.16 -23.69 -12.41
CA THR A 68 -8.77 -23.29 -12.36
C THR A 68 -8.77 -22.11 -11.41
N VAL A 69 -8.47 -22.37 -10.14
CA VAL A 69 -8.12 -21.34 -9.18
C VAL A 69 -6.90 -20.69 -9.82
N THR A 70 -7.11 -19.57 -10.50
CA THR A 70 -6.04 -18.62 -10.78
C THR A 70 -5.45 -18.32 -9.41
N ALA A 71 -4.32 -18.94 -9.09
CA ALA A 71 -3.63 -18.70 -7.84
C ALA A 71 -3.35 -17.19 -7.78
N GLU A 72 -4.09 -16.49 -6.93
CA GLU A 72 -3.86 -15.09 -6.64
C GLU A 72 -2.38 -14.97 -6.23
N PRO A 73 -1.58 -14.13 -6.91
CA PRO A 73 -0.16 -14.05 -6.61
C PRO A 73 0.00 -13.73 -5.11
N PRO A 74 0.86 -14.45 -4.39
CA PRO A 74 0.99 -14.26 -2.94
C PRO A 74 1.34 -12.80 -2.66
N SER A 75 0.50 -12.13 -1.86
CA SER A 75 0.70 -10.73 -1.50
C SER A 75 1.95 -10.61 -0.61
N LEU A 76 2.87 -9.73 -1.02
CA LEU A 76 4.16 -9.52 -0.35
C LEU A 76 4.04 -8.56 0.84
N GLY A 77 2.89 -7.91 0.99
CA GLY A 77 2.52 -7.09 2.13
C GLY A 77 1.04 -6.71 2.11
N THR A 78 0.59 -6.10 3.20
CA THR A 78 -0.70 -5.43 3.29
C THR A 78 -0.55 -3.97 2.91
N ILE A 79 -1.38 -3.49 1.99
CA ILE A 79 -1.47 -2.07 1.62
C ILE A 79 -2.80 -1.54 2.12
N VAL A 80 -2.76 -0.46 2.90
CA VAL A 80 -3.95 0.25 3.35
C VAL A 80 -3.93 1.66 2.77
N VAL A 81 -4.93 1.98 1.95
CA VAL A 81 -5.08 3.28 1.32
C VAL A 81 -6.11 4.09 2.11
N GLY A 82 -5.70 5.24 2.64
CA GLY A 82 -6.62 6.18 3.28
C GLY A 82 -7.31 7.09 2.27
N ARG A 83 -8.23 7.92 2.77
CA ARG A 83 -9.03 8.84 1.94
C ARG A 83 -8.15 9.76 1.10
N SER A 84 -8.52 9.93 -0.16
CA SER A 84 -7.87 10.85 -1.06
C SER A 84 -8.14 12.30 -0.66
N THR A 85 -7.18 13.18 -0.95
CA THR A 85 -7.35 14.63 -0.80
C THR A 85 -7.10 15.28 -2.15
N LEU A 86 -8.06 16.06 -2.62
CA LEU A 86 -7.91 16.86 -3.83
C LEU A 86 -6.96 18.04 -3.58
N MET A 87 -5.93 18.16 -4.42
CA MET A 87 -4.96 19.26 -4.36
C MET A 87 -5.26 20.36 -5.38
N HIS A 88 -5.58 20.00 -6.62
CA HIS A 88 -6.01 20.93 -7.67
C HIS A 88 -6.53 20.13 -8.87
N CYS A 89 -7.28 20.82 -9.72
CA CYS A 89 -7.75 20.33 -11.02
C CYS A 89 -7.48 21.38 -12.10
N GLN A 90 -7.51 20.98 -13.37
CA GLN A 90 -7.24 21.88 -14.48
C GLN A 90 -7.84 21.39 -15.80
N ASP A 91 -8.27 22.32 -16.65
CA ASP A 91 -8.63 22.11 -18.06
C ASP A 91 -7.72 22.92 -18.99
N PRO A 92 -6.58 22.37 -19.44
CA PRO A 92 -5.65 23.11 -20.28
C PRO A 92 -6.33 23.59 -21.59
N PRO A 93 -6.21 24.89 -21.93
CA PRO A 93 -5.15 25.81 -21.48
C PRO A 93 -5.49 26.70 -20.25
N ALA A 94 -6.63 26.49 -19.58
CA ALA A 94 -7.00 27.27 -18.40
C ALA A 94 -6.02 27.07 -17.23
N ALA A 95 -5.98 28.04 -16.32
CA ALA A 95 -5.15 27.98 -15.12
C ALA A 95 -5.62 26.88 -14.14
N GLU A 96 -4.72 26.43 -13.28
CA GLU A 96 -5.03 25.45 -12.23
C GLU A 96 -6.06 26.03 -11.24
N LEU A 97 -7.08 25.23 -10.92
CA LEU A 97 -8.15 25.57 -10.02
C LEU A 97 -7.86 25.04 -8.61
N LYS A 98 -8.27 25.82 -7.60
CA LYS A 98 -8.24 25.40 -6.20
C LYS A 98 -9.24 24.24 -5.95
N PRO A 99 -9.00 23.36 -4.97
CA PRO A 99 -9.88 22.22 -4.67
C PRO A 99 -11.36 22.57 -4.57
N SER A 100 -11.68 23.70 -3.94
CA SER A 100 -13.07 24.17 -3.74
C SER A 100 -13.83 24.44 -5.05
N LYS A 101 -13.13 24.56 -6.19
CA LYS A 101 -13.73 24.85 -7.50
C LYS A 101 -13.80 23.63 -8.43
N CYS A 102 -13.28 22.49 -7.99
CA CYS A 102 -13.16 21.29 -8.82
C CYS A 102 -14.32 20.31 -8.69
N GLY A 103 -15.14 20.45 -7.64
CA GLY A 103 -16.17 19.47 -7.32
C GLY A 103 -15.61 18.11 -6.90
N GLU A 104 -16.44 17.08 -6.99
CA GLU A 104 -16.09 15.70 -6.66
C GLU A 104 -15.32 15.05 -7.82
N HIS A 105 -14.20 14.38 -7.52
CA HIS A 105 -13.36 13.78 -8.57
C HIS A 105 -13.87 12.42 -9.05
N GLY A 106 -14.55 11.63 -8.20
CA GLY A 106 -15.05 10.29 -8.57
C GLY A 106 -13.97 9.27 -8.99
N LEU A 107 -12.68 9.60 -8.85
CA LEU A 107 -11.56 8.77 -9.30
C LEU A 107 -11.17 7.64 -8.34
N ASP A 108 -11.62 7.68 -7.08
CA ASP A 108 -11.24 6.70 -6.05
C ASP A 108 -11.55 5.25 -6.44
N PRO A 109 -12.73 4.91 -7.00
CA PRO A 109 -13.04 3.55 -7.45
C PRO A 109 -12.09 3.01 -8.53
N LEU A 110 -11.43 3.89 -9.28
CA LEU A 110 -10.45 3.52 -10.31
C LEU A 110 -9.03 3.46 -9.76
N LEU A 111 -8.70 4.31 -8.79
CA LEU A 111 -7.35 4.48 -8.27
C LEU A 111 -7.06 3.56 -7.10
N VAL A 112 -7.96 3.46 -6.12
CA VAL A 112 -7.75 2.69 -4.88
C VAL A 112 -7.40 1.23 -5.17
N PRO A 113 -8.11 0.49 -6.04
CA PRO A 113 -7.74 -0.89 -6.34
C PRO A 113 -6.34 -1.03 -6.97
N ARG A 114 -5.91 -0.04 -7.75
CA ARG A 114 -4.57 -0.01 -8.36
C ARG A 114 -3.49 0.33 -7.34
N LEU A 115 -3.81 1.16 -6.36
CA LEU A 115 -2.92 1.46 -5.24
C LEU A 115 -2.78 0.25 -4.30
N GLU A 116 -3.87 -0.47 -4.02
CA GLU A 116 -3.87 -1.69 -3.21
C GLU A 116 -3.13 -2.84 -3.91
N ALA A 117 -3.21 -2.91 -5.25
CA ALA A 117 -2.41 -3.83 -6.06
C ALA A 117 -0.89 -3.64 -5.92
N LEU A 118 -0.42 -2.57 -5.27
CA LEU A 118 0.97 -2.46 -4.87
C LEU A 118 1.39 -3.64 -3.97
N ALA A 119 0.46 -4.29 -3.25
CA ALA A 119 0.71 -5.46 -2.42
C ALA A 119 1.37 -6.63 -3.18
N SER A 120 1.14 -6.74 -4.50
CA SER A 120 1.75 -7.77 -5.35
C SER A 120 3.07 -7.33 -5.98
N CYS A 121 3.48 -6.07 -5.81
CA CYS A 121 4.75 -5.57 -6.34
C CYS A 121 5.93 -6.16 -5.55
N PRO A 122 6.94 -6.75 -6.22
CA PRO A 122 8.15 -7.27 -5.59
C PRO A 122 8.87 -6.27 -4.68
N ALA A 123 8.78 -4.97 -4.98
CA ALA A 123 9.41 -3.92 -4.18
C ALA A 123 8.80 -3.76 -2.77
N VAL A 124 7.58 -4.26 -2.52
CA VAL A 124 6.92 -4.25 -1.20
C VAL A 124 7.54 -5.27 -0.23
N ALA A 125 8.20 -6.31 -0.74
CA ALA A 125 8.76 -7.36 0.08
C ALA A 125 9.72 -6.78 1.15
N GLY A 126 9.38 -7.01 2.42
CA GLY A 126 10.16 -6.54 3.58
C GLY A 126 10.13 -5.02 3.81
N VAL A 127 9.29 -4.26 3.09
CA VAL A 127 9.13 -2.82 3.26
C VAL A 127 7.89 -2.52 4.08
N SER A 128 8.04 -1.68 5.10
CA SER A 128 6.94 -1.15 5.91
C SER A 128 7.08 0.35 6.07
N GLY A 129 5.98 1.06 6.32
CA GLY A 129 6.02 2.49 6.56
C GLY A 129 4.82 3.25 6.00
N LYS A 130 4.97 4.57 5.94
CA LYS A 130 3.94 5.49 5.45
C LYS A 130 4.41 6.13 4.16
N LEU A 131 3.54 6.18 3.16
CA LEU A 131 3.80 6.82 1.89
C LEU A 131 2.72 7.88 1.66
N ALA A 132 3.12 9.15 1.67
CA ALA A 132 2.24 10.26 1.32
C ALA A 132 2.26 10.42 -0.21
N LEU A 133 1.44 9.66 -0.92
CA LEU A 133 1.48 9.58 -2.37
C LEU A 133 0.80 10.79 -3.01
N SER A 134 1.40 11.36 -4.05
CA SER A 134 0.78 12.38 -4.92
C SER A 134 0.68 11.85 -6.34
N LEU A 135 -0.54 11.85 -6.87
CA LEU A 135 -0.89 11.42 -8.21
C LEU A 135 -1.30 12.63 -9.04
N ASP A 136 -0.63 12.85 -10.16
CA ASP A 136 -0.95 13.89 -11.14
C ASP A 136 -1.32 13.21 -12.45
N LEU A 137 -2.61 13.28 -12.78
CA LEU A 137 -3.27 12.54 -13.84
C LEU A 137 -3.70 13.53 -14.92
N ASP A 138 -3.19 13.39 -16.14
CA ASP A 138 -3.63 14.15 -17.32
C ASP A 138 -4.30 13.18 -18.31
N PHE A 139 -5.63 13.20 -18.34
CA PHE A 139 -6.44 12.31 -19.17
C PHE A 139 -6.39 12.71 -20.64
N LYS A 140 -6.13 13.99 -20.95
CA LYS A 140 -6.03 14.48 -22.32
C LYS A 140 -4.73 14.05 -22.99
N LYS A 141 -3.62 14.05 -22.24
CA LYS A 141 -2.30 13.61 -22.71
C LYS A 141 -2.00 12.14 -22.39
N GLN A 142 -2.90 11.47 -21.68
CA GLN A 142 -2.68 10.13 -21.11
C GLN A 142 -1.35 10.05 -20.33
N ALA A 143 -1.03 11.13 -19.59
CA ALA A 143 0.19 11.26 -18.83
C ALA A 143 -0.10 11.13 -17.35
N LEU A 144 0.81 10.47 -16.63
CA LEU A 144 0.73 10.28 -15.19
C LEU A 144 2.07 10.62 -14.55
N ARG A 145 2.02 11.30 -13.40
CA ARG A 145 3.16 11.40 -12.49
C ARG A 145 2.76 10.88 -11.11
N VAL A 146 3.67 10.12 -10.53
CA VAL A 146 3.51 9.53 -9.20
C VAL A 146 4.72 9.96 -8.38
N LEU A 147 4.47 10.68 -7.28
CA LEU A 147 5.48 11.29 -6.44
C LEU A 147 5.25 10.91 -4.97
N ALA A 148 6.33 10.81 -4.20
CA ALA A 148 6.26 10.71 -2.76
C ALA A 148 6.37 12.09 -2.12
N GLY A 149 5.42 12.42 -1.25
CA GLY A 149 5.37 13.66 -0.48
C GLY A 149 6.31 13.61 0.73
N LYS A 150 6.53 14.78 1.34
CA LYS A 150 7.49 14.99 2.43
C LYS A 150 7.26 14.13 3.68
N GLY A 151 6.04 13.64 3.89
CA GLY A 151 5.68 12.77 5.02
C GLY A 151 5.94 11.28 4.77
N SER A 152 6.53 10.92 3.63
CA SER A 152 6.82 9.53 3.30
C SER A 152 8.05 9.05 4.04
N SER A 153 7.96 7.90 4.69
CA SER A 153 9.09 7.23 5.31
C SER A 153 8.87 5.73 5.29
N THR A 154 9.91 5.01 4.87
CA THR A 154 9.89 3.56 4.77
C THR A 154 11.03 2.94 5.57
N GLN A 155 10.79 1.73 6.01
CA GLN A 155 11.76 0.89 6.69
C GLN A 155 11.80 -0.46 6.00
N ARG A 156 13.01 -1.02 5.91
CA ARG A 156 13.24 -2.39 5.46
C ARG A 156 13.87 -3.16 6.60
N ASN A 157 13.24 -4.27 7.00
CA ASN A 157 13.70 -5.11 8.10
C ASN A 157 14.01 -4.30 9.39
N GLY A 158 13.13 -3.37 9.76
CA GLY A 158 13.27 -2.54 10.97
C GLY A 158 14.28 -1.39 10.88
N ARG A 159 14.95 -1.18 9.74
CA ARG A 159 15.84 -0.02 9.52
C ARG A 159 15.26 0.93 8.50
N ARG A 160 15.38 2.24 8.75
CA ARG A 160 14.95 3.29 7.82
C ARG A 160 15.66 3.13 6.47
N ASP A 161 14.86 3.04 5.42
CA ASP A 161 15.29 2.85 4.04
C ASP A 161 14.33 3.61 3.11
N ASP A 162 14.47 4.93 3.06
CA ASP A 162 13.63 5.79 2.21
C ASP A 162 13.95 5.61 0.71
N LYS A 163 15.08 4.96 0.37
CA LYS A 163 15.41 4.61 -1.02
C LYS A 163 14.48 3.55 -1.58
N ALA A 164 13.81 2.77 -0.71
CA ALA A 164 12.79 1.81 -1.12
C ALA A 164 11.54 2.47 -1.71
N ILE A 165 11.35 3.78 -1.56
CA ILE A 165 10.20 4.51 -2.11
C ILE A 165 10.21 4.49 -3.64
N GLU A 166 11.34 4.78 -4.29
CA GLU A 166 11.40 4.89 -5.75
C GLU A 166 10.93 3.63 -6.50
N PRO A 167 11.39 2.40 -6.16
CA PRO A 167 10.89 1.19 -6.82
C PRO A 167 9.40 0.93 -6.56
N LEU A 168 8.85 1.35 -5.41
CA LEU A 168 7.40 1.30 -5.16
C LEU A 168 6.66 2.24 -6.11
N LEU A 169 7.14 3.47 -6.30
CA LEU A 169 6.54 4.41 -7.25
C LEU A 169 6.63 3.89 -8.68
N GLN A 170 7.71 3.19 -9.04
CA GLN A 170 7.85 2.59 -10.37
C GLN A 170 6.79 1.52 -10.64
N CYS A 171 6.51 0.64 -9.68
CA CYS A 171 5.40 -0.32 -9.78
C CYS A 171 4.05 0.36 -9.96
N LEU A 172 3.76 1.39 -9.15
CA LEU A 172 2.51 2.15 -9.25
C LEU A 172 2.35 2.82 -10.62
N ARG A 173 3.41 3.44 -11.14
CA ARG A 173 3.39 4.08 -12.46
C ARG A 173 3.04 3.09 -13.56
N ALA A 174 3.58 1.88 -13.53
CA ALA A 174 3.27 0.84 -14.51
C ALA A 174 1.78 0.47 -14.45
N SER A 175 1.27 0.13 -13.26
CA SER A 175 -0.12 -0.29 -13.07
C SER A 175 -1.13 0.82 -13.43
N LEU A 176 -0.85 2.06 -13.04
CA LEU A 176 -1.75 3.19 -13.32
C LEU A 176 -1.69 3.61 -14.79
N LYS A 177 -0.54 3.49 -15.46
CA LYS A 177 -0.42 3.80 -16.89
C LYS A 177 -1.31 2.91 -17.76
N GLU A 178 -1.43 1.63 -17.40
CA GLU A 178 -2.37 0.71 -18.08
C GLU A 178 -3.83 1.15 -17.92
N MET A 179 -4.19 1.68 -16.73
CA MET A 179 -5.53 2.21 -16.48
C MET A 179 -5.85 3.45 -17.31
N LEU A 180 -4.91 4.40 -17.46
CA LEU A 180 -5.11 5.59 -18.31
C LEU A 180 -5.25 5.24 -19.81
N ALA A 181 -4.73 4.09 -20.23
CA ALA A 181 -4.81 3.62 -21.61
C ALA A 181 -6.08 2.81 -21.91
N ALA A 182 -6.85 2.41 -20.88
CA ALA A 182 -8.02 1.57 -21.06
C ALA A 182 -9.21 2.34 -21.70
N PRO A 183 -9.75 1.88 -22.84
CA PRO A 183 -10.90 2.52 -23.48
C PRO A 183 -12.16 2.31 -22.63
N GLY A 184 -12.95 3.37 -22.42
CA GLY A 184 -14.20 3.31 -21.68
C GLY A 184 -14.17 3.90 -20.25
N THR A 185 -13.05 4.51 -19.85
CA THR A 185 -13.07 5.41 -18.68
C THR A 185 -13.91 6.64 -19.03
N THR A 186 -15.07 6.79 -18.39
CA THR A 186 -15.87 8.02 -18.46
C THR A 186 -14.96 9.19 -18.11
N ALA A 187 -14.78 10.11 -19.06
CA ALA A 187 -13.89 11.24 -18.88
C ALA A 187 -14.32 12.05 -17.65
N PRO A 188 -13.43 12.31 -16.70
CA PRO A 188 -13.76 13.14 -15.56
C PRO A 188 -14.04 14.58 -15.99
N ALA A 189 -14.72 15.35 -15.13
CA ALA A 189 -15.15 16.71 -15.46
C ALA A 189 -14.00 17.64 -15.88
N HIS A 190 -12.81 17.44 -15.29
CA HIS A 190 -11.59 18.16 -15.64
C HIS A 190 -10.58 17.25 -16.33
N ALA A 191 -9.80 17.81 -17.26
CA ALA A 191 -8.78 17.08 -18.01
C ALA A 191 -7.57 16.63 -17.16
N ARG A 192 -7.25 17.36 -16.09
CA ARG A 192 -6.12 17.05 -15.20
C ARG A 192 -6.52 17.12 -13.73
N TRP A 193 -6.07 16.14 -12.95
CA TRP A 193 -6.37 16.00 -11.53
C TRP A 193 -5.11 15.72 -10.73
N VAL A 194 -4.95 16.41 -9.61
CA VAL A 194 -3.88 16.14 -8.65
C VAL A 194 -4.45 15.75 -7.31
N LEU A 195 -4.21 14.50 -6.92
CA LEU A 195 -4.75 13.86 -5.72
C LEU A 195 -3.61 13.42 -4.79
N ALA A 196 -3.83 13.52 -3.49
CA ALA A 196 -2.93 12.98 -2.48
C ALA A 196 -3.59 11.78 -1.76
N TYR A 197 -2.85 10.69 -1.60
CA TYR A 197 -3.29 9.50 -0.89
C TYR A 197 -2.32 9.17 0.25
N PRO A 198 -2.79 9.09 1.50
CA PRO A 198 -2.01 8.47 2.55
C PRO A 198 -2.06 6.95 2.38
N VAL A 199 -0.90 6.32 2.18
CA VAL A 199 -0.79 4.87 2.04
C VAL A 199 0.05 4.33 3.18
N THR A 200 -0.44 3.28 3.83
CA THR A 200 0.31 2.53 4.86
C THR A 200 0.69 1.18 4.30
N ILE A 201 1.97 0.85 4.41
CA ILE A 201 2.55 -0.40 3.94
C ILE A 201 2.95 -1.21 5.16
N THR A 202 2.41 -2.41 5.26
CA THR A 202 2.83 -3.40 6.24
C THR A 202 3.44 -4.55 5.47
N ALA A 203 4.76 -4.73 5.56
CA ALA A 203 5.37 -5.94 5.04
C ALA A 203 4.69 -7.13 5.71
N HIS A 204 4.21 -8.08 4.92
CA HIS A 204 4.02 -9.40 5.48
C HIS A 204 5.41 -9.84 5.91
N ALA A 205 5.50 -10.48 7.07
CA ALA A 205 6.68 -11.25 7.38
C ALA A 205 6.72 -12.35 6.32
N GLY A 206 7.33 -12.03 5.18
CA GLY A 206 7.73 -13.03 4.24
C GLY A 206 8.62 -13.95 5.06
N THR A 207 8.22 -15.21 5.16
CA THR A 207 9.19 -16.28 5.00
C THR A 207 10.09 -15.82 3.88
N THR A 208 11.31 -15.43 4.25
CA THR A 208 12.24 -14.72 3.39
C THR A 208 12.32 -15.45 2.06
N ALA A 209 11.78 -14.88 0.97
CA ALA A 209 12.10 -15.35 -0.37
C ALA A 209 13.63 -15.30 -0.50
N PRO A 210 14.22 -16.36 -1.08
CA PRO A 210 15.55 -16.83 -0.71
C PRO A 210 16.54 -15.68 -0.83
N ALA A 211 17.31 -15.48 0.25
CA ALA A 211 18.56 -14.76 0.16
C ALA A 211 19.25 -15.23 -1.11
N THR A 212 19.71 -14.29 -1.94
CA THR A 212 20.59 -14.58 -3.06
C THR A 212 21.59 -15.61 -2.59
N VAL A 213 21.44 -16.85 -3.05
CA VAL A 213 22.35 -17.93 -2.69
C VAL A 213 23.65 -17.55 -3.36
N GLU A 214 24.50 -16.82 -2.63
CA GLU A 214 25.94 -16.88 -2.89
C GLU A 214 26.29 -18.36 -2.83
N LYS A 215 26.47 -18.93 -4.03
CA LYS A 215 26.91 -20.28 -4.35
C LYS A 215 27.21 -21.12 -3.11
N GLU A 216 26.19 -21.83 -2.63
CA GLU A 216 26.30 -22.81 -1.55
C GLU A 216 27.42 -23.77 -1.92
N LYS A 217 28.54 -23.67 -1.21
CA LYS A 217 29.57 -24.70 -1.31
C LYS A 217 29.02 -25.92 -0.58
N ALA A 218 28.74 -26.98 -1.34
CA ALA A 218 28.37 -28.27 -0.77
C ALA A 218 29.44 -28.67 0.26
N ALA A 219 29.03 -28.72 1.52
CA ALA A 219 29.88 -29.08 2.64
C ALA A 219 29.12 -30.11 3.46
N ALA A 220 29.14 -31.36 3.01
CA ALA A 220 28.50 -32.47 3.72
C ALA A 220 29.36 -32.87 4.94
N GLY A 221 28.73 -33.02 6.11
CA GLY A 221 29.37 -33.59 7.30
C GLY A 221 28.53 -33.43 8.56
N VAL A 222 28.82 -34.25 9.58
CA VAL A 222 28.19 -34.12 10.90
C VAL A 222 28.94 -33.07 11.72
N ALA A 223 28.21 -32.17 12.38
CA ALA A 223 28.75 -31.20 13.32
C ALA A 223 28.01 -31.31 14.67
N THR A 224 28.67 -30.86 15.74
CA THR A 224 28.11 -30.88 17.10
C THR A 224 28.01 -29.47 17.65
N VAL A 225 26.85 -29.14 18.24
CA VAL A 225 26.63 -27.85 18.89
C VAL A 225 27.55 -27.70 20.12
N GLN A 226 28.34 -26.63 20.16
CA GLN A 226 29.35 -26.41 21.21
C GLN A 226 28.90 -25.46 22.32
N VAL A 227 27.87 -24.64 22.06
CA VAL A 227 27.30 -23.65 22.99
C VAL A 227 26.09 -24.23 23.73
N ASP A 228 25.74 -23.68 24.90
CA ASP A 228 24.60 -24.14 25.71
C ASP A 228 23.27 -24.07 24.96
N THR A 229 23.09 -23.04 24.13
CA THR A 229 21.91 -22.88 23.27
C THR A 229 22.32 -22.25 21.94
N ALA A 230 22.30 -23.03 20.88
CA ALA A 230 22.42 -22.54 19.52
C ALA A 230 21.04 -22.19 18.97
N ILE A 231 20.93 -21.02 18.34
CA ILE A 231 19.70 -20.59 17.65
C ILE A 231 19.81 -20.99 16.18
N VAL A 232 18.82 -21.74 15.70
CA VAL A 232 18.64 -22.03 14.29
C VAL A 232 17.73 -20.97 13.69
N ARG A 233 18.12 -20.39 12.56
CA ARG A 233 17.37 -19.35 11.86
C ARG A 233 16.91 -19.82 10.49
N ASP A 234 15.85 -19.22 9.98
CA ASP A 234 15.33 -19.47 8.62
C ASP A 234 16.26 -18.92 7.51
N ALA A 235 17.13 -17.96 7.84
CA ALA A 235 18.05 -17.33 6.89
C ALA A 235 19.47 -17.14 7.48
N PRO A 236 20.54 -17.11 6.64
CA PRO A 236 21.93 -16.95 7.07
C PRO A 236 22.27 -15.49 7.40
N ASN A 237 21.49 -14.86 8.29
CA ASN A 237 21.74 -13.52 8.77
C ASN A 237 21.16 -13.30 10.18
N THR A 238 21.60 -12.24 10.84
CA THR A 238 21.20 -11.94 12.22
C THR A 238 19.76 -11.44 12.36
N ASN A 239 19.10 -11.07 11.26
CA ASN A 239 17.68 -10.68 11.23
C ASN A 239 16.74 -11.85 10.91
N GLY A 240 17.26 -13.02 10.52
CA GLY A 240 16.44 -14.21 10.23
C GLY A 240 15.66 -14.64 11.46
N GLN A 241 14.44 -15.12 11.30
CA GLN A 241 13.59 -15.52 12.42
C GLN A 241 14.19 -16.77 13.10
N PRO A 242 14.25 -16.82 14.44
CA PRO A 242 14.57 -18.04 15.16
C PRO A 242 13.50 -19.11 14.88
N ILE A 243 13.88 -20.20 14.21
CA ILE A 243 13.00 -21.35 13.92
C ILE A 243 13.25 -22.53 14.85
N GLY A 244 14.37 -22.53 15.57
CA GLY A 244 14.73 -23.60 16.49
C GLY A 244 15.79 -23.20 17.49
N ARG A 245 15.89 -24.00 18.56
CA ARG A 245 16.96 -23.91 19.57
C ARG A 245 17.52 -25.30 19.78
N LEU A 246 18.83 -25.44 19.66
CA LEU A 246 19.54 -26.70 19.88
C LEU A 246 20.42 -26.57 21.12
N SER A 247 20.44 -27.62 21.92
CA SER A 247 21.26 -27.69 23.12
C SER A 247 22.69 -28.11 22.79
N ARG A 248 23.61 -27.84 23.72
CA ARG A 248 24.98 -28.33 23.63
C ARG A 248 25.01 -29.85 23.42
N GLY A 249 25.87 -30.32 22.53
CA GLY A 249 26.02 -31.74 22.22
C GLY A 249 25.04 -32.28 21.18
N THR A 250 24.04 -31.50 20.74
CA THR A 250 23.16 -31.91 19.64
C THR A 250 23.98 -32.08 18.35
N LYS A 251 23.80 -33.23 17.69
CA LYS A 251 24.37 -33.52 16.37
C LYS A 251 23.47 -32.95 15.30
N VAL A 252 24.07 -32.33 14.29
CA VAL A 252 23.39 -31.79 13.12
C VAL A 252 24.14 -32.20 11.85
N THR A 253 23.40 -32.37 10.76
CA THR A 253 23.99 -32.69 9.46
C THR A 253 24.19 -31.40 8.68
N VAL A 254 25.43 -30.97 8.49
CA VAL A 254 25.76 -29.82 7.63
C VAL A 254 25.59 -30.23 6.17
N ILE A 255 24.79 -29.47 5.44
CA ILE A 255 24.51 -29.67 4.01
C ILE A 255 25.15 -28.57 3.15
N GLY A 256 25.46 -27.42 3.74
CA GLY A 256 26.12 -26.33 3.01
C GLY A 256 26.64 -25.20 3.90
N THR A 257 27.21 -24.19 3.25
CA THR A 257 27.77 -22.99 3.89
C THR A 257 27.43 -21.74 3.11
N ALA A 258 27.12 -20.65 3.82
CA ALA A 258 26.99 -19.32 3.26
C ALA A 258 27.68 -18.30 4.19
N GLY A 259 28.81 -17.74 3.75
CA GLY A 259 29.61 -16.81 4.54
C GLY A 259 30.03 -17.37 5.92
N SER A 260 29.46 -16.81 6.99
CA SER A 260 29.71 -17.23 8.38
C SER A 260 28.64 -18.18 8.94
N TRP A 261 27.83 -18.79 8.09
CA TRP A 261 26.72 -19.66 8.47
C TRP A 261 26.87 -21.06 7.88
N TYR A 262 26.43 -22.06 8.64
CA TYR A 262 26.22 -23.44 8.19
C TYR A 262 24.74 -23.68 7.93
N HIS A 263 24.43 -24.24 6.78
CA HIS A 263 23.12 -24.81 6.47
C HIS A 263 23.09 -26.23 7.02
N VAL A 264 22.13 -26.51 7.91
CA VAL A 264 22.07 -27.78 8.63
C VAL A 264 20.68 -28.40 8.58
N LYS A 265 20.66 -29.72 8.60
CA LYS A 265 19.51 -30.54 8.96
C LYS A 265 19.57 -30.93 10.44
N PHE A 266 18.41 -30.90 11.09
CA PHE A 266 18.24 -31.19 12.50
C PHE A 266 16.84 -31.73 12.78
N GLY A 267 16.60 -32.14 14.04
CA GLY A 267 15.34 -32.72 14.47
C GLY A 267 15.26 -34.23 14.22
N GLU A 268 14.09 -34.79 14.44
CA GLU A 268 13.86 -36.22 14.25
C GLU A 268 13.97 -36.57 12.76
N ASN A 269 14.86 -37.50 12.42
CA ASN A 269 15.17 -37.91 11.05
C ASN A 269 15.60 -36.77 10.10
N ASP A 270 16.30 -35.73 10.61
CA ASP A 270 16.77 -34.62 9.79
C ASP A 270 15.63 -33.88 9.05
N ALA A 271 14.41 -33.92 9.61
CA ALA A 271 13.20 -33.36 8.99
C ALA A 271 13.13 -31.83 8.96
N GLN A 272 13.98 -31.14 9.73
CA GLN A 272 14.02 -29.69 9.80
C GLN A 272 15.34 -29.16 9.24
N GLU A 273 15.26 -28.06 8.50
CA GLU A 273 16.41 -27.39 7.89
C GLU A 273 16.53 -25.96 8.39
N GLY A 274 17.75 -25.45 8.50
CA GLY A 274 17.98 -24.07 8.91
C GLY A 274 19.45 -23.67 9.00
N TRP A 275 19.68 -22.44 9.43
CA TRP A 275 20.99 -21.81 9.46
C TRP A 275 21.49 -21.63 10.89
N ILE A 276 22.70 -22.12 11.15
CA ILE A 276 23.39 -21.93 12.43
C ILE A 276 24.70 -21.19 12.18
N PHE A 277 24.98 -20.21 13.04
CA PHE A 277 26.22 -19.44 12.95
C PHE A 277 27.44 -20.32 13.23
N ARG A 278 28.50 -20.18 12.44
CA ARG A 278 29.65 -21.12 12.44
C ARG A 278 30.31 -21.29 13.80
N THR A 279 30.31 -20.27 14.66
CA THR A 279 30.96 -20.33 15.97
C THR A 279 30.18 -21.14 16.99
N ASN A 280 28.93 -21.51 16.69
CA ASN A 280 28.07 -22.27 17.59
C ASN A 280 28.25 -23.80 17.42
N ILE A 281 28.95 -24.24 16.37
CA ILE A 281 29.08 -25.64 15.96
C ILE A 281 30.55 -25.96 15.70
N GLY A 282 30.99 -27.11 16.18
CA GLY A 282 32.32 -27.66 15.90
C GLY A 282 32.23 -28.97 15.14
N ARG A 283 33.23 -29.22 14.28
CA ARG A 283 33.46 -30.53 13.66
C ARG A 283 34.52 -31.29 14.44
#